data_AF-A0A9W4XHC1-F1
#
_entry.id   AF-A0A9W4XHC1-F1
#
_cell.length_a   1.000
_cell.length_b   1.000
_cell.length_c   1.000
_cell.angle_alpha   90.00
_cell.angle_beta   90.00
_cell.angle_gamma   90.00
#
_symmetry.space_group_name_H-M   'P 1'
#
loop_
_entity.id
_entity.type
_entity.pdbx_description
1 polymer ?
#
loop_
_entity_poly.entity_id
_entity_poly.type
_entity_poly.pdbx_seq_one_letter_code
_entity_poly.pdbx_strand_id
1 'polypeptide(L)'
;MPSSTKQKKTKEELLADFENELVRFEAMAIKIDGYDEPLIFSRDMEPMPQRLHFIIPEYSTYHLSIRYKVLKRPLRSLTYHQTVKKSGIIVDSRDLHMIEDAKINNHLDNGDFHEITFPPGGVPGGTFLRGDYPAKSTIKENGETIWSYKWTLQISKKHDTPAVGGFD
;
A
#
# COMPACT_ATOMS: atom_id res chain seq x y z
N MET A 1 10.78 -24.48 23.81
CA MET A 1 9.77 -24.29 22.75
C MET A 1 10.52 -24.05 21.45
N PRO A 2 10.32 -24.83 20.38
CA PRO A 2 10.98 -24.57 19.12
C PRO A 2 10.45 -23.24 18.56
N SER A 3 11.37 -22.29 18.36
CA SER A 3 11.13 -21.08 17.57
C SER A 3 10.66 -21.54 16.19
N SER A 4 9.38 -21.30 15.88
CA SER A 4 8.86 -21.46 14.52
C SER A 4 9.51 -20.37 13.69
N THR A 5 10.65 -20.69 13.08
CA THR A 5 11.26 -19.85 12.05
C THR A 5 10.23 -19.76 10.93
N LYS A 6 9.49 -18.65 10.84
CA LYS A 6 8.62 -18.39 9.71
C LYS A 6 9.48 -18.46 8.45
N GLN A 7 9.22 -19.46 7.61
CA GLN A 7 9.91 -19.62 6.34
C GLN A 7 9.69 -18.35 5.51
N LYS A 8 10.77 -17.72 5.04
CA LYS A 8 10.69 -16.55 4.16
C LYS A 8 9.99 -16.96 2.86
N LYS A 9 9.06 -16.14 2.41
CA LYS A 9 8.37 -16.35 1.13
C LYS A 9 9.32 -16.01 0.00
N THR A 10 9.20 -16.74 -1.10
CA THR A 10 9.80 -16.39 -2.39
C THR A 10 9.21 -15.09 -2.92
N LYS A 11 9.90 -14.43 -3.86
CA LYS A 11 9.41 -13.19 -4.49
C LYS A 11 8.07 -13.43 -5.19
N GLU A 12 7.94 -14.56 -5.85
CA GLU A 12 6.73 -14.98 -6.56
C GLU A 12 5.55 -15.16 -5.60
N GLU A 13 5.76 -15.82 -4.46
CA GLU A 13 4.73 -15.98 -3.42
C GLU A 13 4.32 -14.66 -2.77
N LEU A 14 5.24 -13.70 -2.67
CA LEU A 14 4.93 -12.36 -2.18
C LEU A 14 4.09 -11.59 -3.19
N LEU A 15 4.51 -11.60 -4.46
CA LEU A 15 3.83 -10.86 -5.53
C LEU A 15 2.45 -11.43 -5.86
N ALA A 16 2.24 -12.73 -5.67
CA ALA A 16 0.92 -13.36 -5.84
C ALA A 16 -0.16 -12.75 -4.94
N ASP A 17 0.20 -12.20 -3.77
CA ASP A 17 -0.74 -11.49 -2.89
C ASP A 17 -1.14 -10.10 -3.44
N PHE A 18 -0.40 -9.59 -4.44
CA PHE A 18 -0.56 -8.26 -5.01
C PHE A 18 -1.05 -8.23 -6.47
N GLU A 19 -1.53 -9.34 -7.02
CA GLU A 19 -2.10 -9.35 -8.36
C GLU A 19 -3.23 -10.36 -8.50
N ASN A 20 -4.08 -10.15 -9.51
CA ASN A 20 -5.10 -11.10 -9.93
C ASN A 20 -5.27 -11.03 -11.45
N GLU A 21 -6.30 -11.70 -11.99
CA GLU A 21 -6.52 -11.73 -13.45
C GLU A 21 -6.89 -10.36 -14.08
N LEU A 22 -7.32 -9.38 -13.28
CA LEU A 22 -7.74 -8.06 -13.75
C LEU A 22 -6.68 -7.00 -13.50
N VAL A 23 -6.05 -7.03 -12.33
CA VAL A 23 -5.19 -5.96 -11.82
C VAL A 23 -3.85 -6.52 -11.36
N ARG A 24 -2.79 -5.82 -11.74
CA ARG A 24 -1.42 -6.11 -11.32
C ARG A 24 -0.85 -4.94 -10.55
N PHE A 25 -0.39 -5.14 -9.32
CA PHE A 25 0.28 -4.09 -8.56
C PHE A 25 1.71 -3.84 -9.06
N GLU A 26 2.08 -2.57 -9.19
CA GLU A 26 3.44 -2.17 -9.57
C GLU A 26 4.18 -1.56 -8.40
N ALA A 27 3.55 -0.60 -7.71
CA ALA A 27 4.13 0.06 -6.56
C ALA A 27 3.08 0.75 -5.69
N MET A 28 3.42 0.95 -4.42
CA MET A 28 2.80 1.93 -3.54
C MET A 28 3.88 2.89 -3.07
N ALA A 29 3.58 4.19 -3.15
CA ALA A 29 4.46 5.24 -2.67
C ALA A 29 3.78 6.06 -1.58
N ILE A 30 4.51 6.39 -0.52
CA ILE A 30 4.09 7.34 0.51
C ILE A 30 5.05 8.52 0.50
N LYS A 31 4.58 9.66 0.02
CA LYS A 31 5.28 10.94 0.10
C LYS A 31 4.88 11.63 1.40
N ILE A 32 5.84 12.02 2.22
CA ILE A 32 5.60 12.68 3.51
C ILE A 32 5.97 14.15 3.38
N ASP A 33 5.12 15.04 3.88
CA ASP A 33 5.39 16.47 3.89
C ASP A 33 6.67 16.76 4.69
N GLY A 34 7.58 17.54 4.08
CA GLY A 34 8.88 17.87 4.68
C GLY A 34 10.01 16.86 4.43
N TYR A 35 9.75 15.76 3.71
CA TYR A 35 10.78 14.83 3.23
C TYR A 35 10.88 14.88 1.71
N ASP A 36 12.09 14.90 1.15
CA ASP A 36 12.32 15.07 -0.29
C ASP A 36 11.96 13.82 -1.12
N GLU A 37 12.27 12.64 -0.60
CA GLU A 37 12.05 11.38 -1.30
C GLU A 37 10.80 10.65 -0.78
N PRO A 38 9.95 10.08 -1.65
CA PRO A 38 8.86 9.22 -1.24
C PRO A 38 9.40 7.85 -0.77
N LEU A 39 8.71 7.24 0.20
CA LEU A 39 8.89 5.84 0.52
C LEU A 39 8.22 5.00 -0.55
N ILE A 40 8.94 4.12 -1.22
CA ILE A 40 8.40 3.31 -2.32
C ILE A 40 8.54 1.84 -1.98
N PHE A 41 7.42 1.12 -1.97
CA PHE A 41 7.43 -0.34 -2.11
C PHE A 41 7.08 -0.66 -3.57
N SER A 42 7.95 -1.38 -4.26
CA SER A 42 7.76 -1.75 -5.67
C SER A 42 8.10 -3.22 -5.88
N ARG A 43 7.45 -3.84 -6.86
CA ARG A 43 7.76 -5.23 -7.27
C ARG A 43 9.20 -5.42 -7.77
N ASP A 44 9.85 -4.35 -8.20
CA ASP A 44 11.22 -4.35 -8.73
C ASP A 44 12.27 -4.04 -7.64
N MET A 45 11.84 -3.80 -6.41
CA MET A 45 12.74 -3.54 -5.29
C MET A 45 13.62 -4.75 -5.00
N GLU A 46 14.92 -4.51 -4.79
CA GLU A 46 15.83 -5.51 -4.24
C GLU A 46 16.66 -4.97 -3.06
N PRO A 47 16.71 -5.70 -1.92
CA PRO A 47 15.99 -6.94 -1.65
C PRO A 47 14.46 -6.73 -1.56
N MET A 48 13.66 -7.72 -1.97
CA MET A 48 12.20 -7.66 -1.82
C MET A 48 11.76 -7.79 -0.34
N PRO A 49 11.00 -6.83 0.23
CA PRO A 49 10.46 -6.97 1.58
C PRO A 49 9.42 -8.10 1.66
N GLN A 50 9.40 -8.83 2.77
CA GLN A 50 8.47 -9.93 3.06
C GLN A 50 7.03 -9.46 3.32
N ARG A 51 6.79 -8.15 3.44
CA ARG A 51 5.46 -7.54 3.55
C ARG A 51 5.48 -6.08 3.12
N LEU A 52 4.35 -5.59 2.61
CA LEU A 52 4.13 -4.15 2.34
C LEU A 52 4.03 -3.40 3.66
N HIS A 53 5.07 -2.65 4.01
CA HIS A 53 5.20 -2.02 5.31
C HIS A 53 5.87 -0.64 5.20
N PHE A 54 5.17 0.40 5.66
CA PHE A 54 5.70 1.76 5.76
C PHE A 54 5.81 2.18 7.22
N ILE A 55 6.97 2.73 7.58
CA ILE A 55 7.26 3.29 8.89
C ILE A 55 7.30 4.80 8.73
N ILE A 56 6.39 5.51 9.39
CA ILE A 56 6.28 6.96 9.28
C ILE A 56 6.24 7.63 10.66
N PRO A 57 6.80 8.84 10.81
CA PRO A 57 6.80 9.55 12.10
C PRO A 57 5.39 9.99 12.50
N GLU A 58 5.11 10.01 13.81
CA GLU A 58 3.90 10.64 14.33
C GLU A 58 3.76 12.12 13.92
N TYR A 59 2.53 12.60 13.82
CA TYR A 59 2.17 13.95 13.33
C TYR A 59 2.54 14.25 11.87
N SER A 60 2.88 13.21 11.10
CA SER A 60 3.13 13.36 9.66
C SER A 60 1.83 13.52 8.87
N THR A 61 1.88 14.38 7.85
CA THR A 61 0.93 14.37 6.74
C THR A 61 1.56 13.60 5.58
N TYR A 62 0.82 12.68 4.97
CA TYR A 62 1.32 11.88 3.87
C TYR A 62 0.36 11.82 2.69
N HIS A 63 0.93 11.66 1.51
CA HIS A 63 0.25 11.43 0.24
C HIS A 63 0.55 10.02 -0.24
N LEU A 64 -0.50 9.20 -0.34
CA LEU A 64 -0.40 7.83 -0.83
C LEU A 64 -0.62 7.83 -2.33
N SER A 65 0.29 7.18 -3.07
CA SER A 65 0.14 6.92 -4.50
C SER A 65 0.18 5.42 -4.79
N ILE A 66 -0.63 4.95 -5.73
CA ILE A 66 -0.66 3.55 -6.18
C ILE A 66 -0.38 3.52 -7.67
N ARG A 67 0.56 2.66 -8.07
CA ARG A 67 0.81 2.26 -9.45
C ARG A 67 0.31 0.85 -9.68
N TYR A 68 -0.47 0.67 -10.72
CA TYR A 68 -1.07 -0.62 -11.07
C TYR A 68 -1.28 -0.74 -12.58
N LYS A 69 -1.46 -1.97 -13.05
CA LYS A 69 -1.85 -2.27 -14.42
C LYS A 69 -3.19 -2.97 -14.47
N VAL A 70 -3.90 -2.74 -15.56
CA VAL A 70 -5.13 -3.43 -15.95
C VAL A 70 -4.79 -4.42 -17.06
N LEU A 71 -5.16 -5.69 -16.89
CA LEU A 71 -4.66 -6.78 -17.73
C LEU A 71 -5.66 -7.26 -18.79
N LYS A 72 -6.87 -7.67 -18.36
CA LYS A 72 -7.77 -8.48 -19.20
C LYS A 72 -8.82 -7.68 -19.95
N ARG A 73 -9.39 -6.66 -19.31
CA ARG A 73 -10.42 -5.78 -19.87
C ARG A 73 -10.32 -4.38 -19.25
N PRO A 74 -10.82 -3.32 -19.92
CA PRO A 74 -10.94 -2.02 -19.27
C PRO A 74 -11.80 -2.12 -18.01
N LEU A 75 -11.45 -1.31 -17.01
CA LEU A 75 -12.19 -1.19 -15.75
C LEU A 75 -12.81 0.20 -15.64
N ARG A 76 -13.98 0.31 -15.00
CA ARG A 76 -14.72 1.58 -14.90
C ARG A 76 -15.18 1.92 -13.50
N SER A 77 -15.27 3.21 -13.18
CA SER A 77 -15.76 3.71 -11.90
C SER A 77 -15.01 3.06 -10.72
N LEU A 78 -13.69 3.02 -10.80
CA LEU A 78 -12.85 2.44 -9.76
C LEU A 78 -12.88 3.33 -8.51
N THR A 79 -13.02 2.70 -7.36
CA THR A 79 -12.93 3.32 -6.05
C THR A 79 -11.94 2.57 -5.17
N TYR A 80 -11.29 3.30 -4.28
CA TYR A 80 -10.32 2.79 -3.32
C TYR A 80 -10.88 2.95 -1.91
N HIS A 81 -11.09 1.81 -1.25
CA HIS A 81 -11.50 1.75 0.14
C HIS A 81 -10.32 1.30 1.01
N GLN A 82 -9.93 2.14 1.97
CA GLN A 82 -8.89 1.86 2.94
C GLN A 82 -9.49 1.73 4.32
N THR A 83 -9.02 0.71 5.06
CA THR A 83 -9.28 0.59 6.51
C THR A 83 -7.96 0.45 7.24
N VAL A 84 -7.79 1.17 8.34
CA VAL A 84 -6.63 1.10 9.21
C VAL A 84 -7.10 0.71 10.61
N LYS A 85 -6.44 -0.28 11.20
CA LYS A 85 -6.83 -0.82 12.51
C LYS A 85 -5.76 -0.58 13.56
N LYS A 86 -6.19 -0.41 14.81
CA LYS A 86 -5.33 -0.50 16.01
C LYS A 86 -5.97 -1.46 16.99
N SER A 87 -5.21 -2.46 17.45
CA SER A 87 -5.71 -3.47 18.40
C SER A 87 -7.04 -4.11 17.98
N GLY A 88 -7.23 -4.34 16.68
CA GLY A 88 -8.45 -4.94 16.11
C GLY A 88 -9.58 -3.95 15.79
N ILE A 89 -9.52 -2.71 16.29
CA ILE A 89 -10.53 -1.67 16.09
C ILE A 89 -10.17 -0.82 14.88
N ILE A 90 -11.15 -0.50 14.01
CA ILE A 90 -10.95 0.43 12.89
C ILE A 90 -10.81 1.84 13.45
N VAL A 91 -9.66 2.48 13.19
CA VAL A 91 -9.33 3.83 13.66
C VAL A 91 -9.32 4.87 12.54
N ASP A 92 -9.17 4.42 11.30
CA ASP A 92 -9.31 5.26 10.11
C ASP A 92 -9.94 4.42 8.99
N SER A 93 -10.80 5.07 8.21
CA SER A 93 -11.50 4.47 7.07
C SER A 93 -11.74 5.54 6.02
N ARG A 94 -11.38 5.24 4.77
CA ARG A 94 -11.49 6.19 3.66
C ARG A 94 -12.10 5.49 2.45
N ASP A 95 -13.13 6.10 1.88
CA ASP A 95 -13.69 5.75 0.58
C ASP A 95 -13.35 6.86 -0.40
N LEU A 96 -12.51 6.55 -1.38
CA LEU A 96 -11.95 7.53 -2.30
C LEU A 96 -12.26 7.13 -3.74
N HIS A 97 -12.57 8.13 -4.56
CA HIS A 97 -12.59 7.94 -6.00
C HIS A 97 -11.17 7.60 -6.48
N MET A 98 -11.07 6.64 -7.40
CA MET A 98 -9.81 6.22 -7.97
C MET A 98 -9.72 6.65 -9.45
N ILE A 99 -10.53 6.08 -10.35
CA ILE A 99 -10.51 6.49 -11.75
C ILE A 99 -11.81 6.10 -12.44
N GLU A 100 -12.30 6.94 -13.35
CA GLU A 100 -13.54 6.66 -14.10
C GLU A 100 -13.36 5.61 -15.21
N ASP A 101 -12.26 5.64 -15.96
CA ASP A 101 -11.97 4.68 -17.03
C ASP A 101 -10.49 4.32 -17.03
N ALA A 102 -10.19 3.06 -16.68
CA ALA A 102 -8.85 2.49 -16.71
C ALA A 102 -8.72 1.53 -17.89
N LYS A 103 -7.95 1.95 -18.89
CA LYS A 103 -7.66 1.15 -20.09
C LYS A 103 -6.73 -0.02 -19.77
N ILE A 104 -6.79 -1.07 -20.59
CA ILE A 104 -5.81 -2.18 -20.53
C ILE A 104 -4.41 -1.61 -20.80
N ASN A 105 -3.44 -2.03 -20.00
CA ASN A 105 -2.02 -1.79 -20.26
C ASN A 105 -1.54 -2.85 -21.26
N ASN A 106 -0.99 -2.40 -22.37
CA ASN A 106 -0.57 -3.25 -23.49
C ASN A 106 0.83 -3.82 -23.30
N HIS A 107 1.63 -3.21 -22.43
CA HIS A 107 2.98 -3.64 -22.15
C HIS A 107 3.15 -4.01 -20.67
N LEU A 108 3.85 -5.11 -20.42
CA LEU A 108 4.20 -5.53 -19.07
C LEU A 108 5.47 -4.82 -18.55
N ASP A 109 6.14 -4.02 -19.39
CA ASP A 109 7.35 -3.24 -19.05
C ASP A 109 7.08 -2.06 -18.10
N ASN A 110 8.13 -1.41 -17.63
CA ASN A 110 8.03 -0.39 -16.59
C ASN A 110 7.49 0.97 -17.08
N GLY A 111 7.08 1.09 -18.35
CA GLY A 111 6.59 2.35 -18.93
C GLY A 111 5.06 2.50 -18.97
N ASP A 112 4.32 1.39 -18.93
CA ASP A 112 2.87 1.39 -19.13
C ASP A 112 2.11 0.96 -17.85
N PHE A 113 1.69 1.94 -17.05
CA PHE A 113 0.89 1.74 -15.83
C PHE A 113 -0.06 2.91 -15.58
N HIS A 114 -1.09 2.68 -14.77
CA HIS A 114 -1.92 3.74 -14.20
C HIS A 114 -1.32 4.16 -12.86
N GLU A 115 -1.31 5.47 -12.59
CA GLU A 115 -0.87 6.03 -11.32
C GLU A 115 -1.94 6.99 -10.78
N ILE A 116 -2.20 6.88 -9.49
CA ILE A 116 -3.06 7.81 -8.77
C ILE A 116 -2.46 8.19 -7.43
N THR A 117 -2.54 9.48 -7.11
CA THR A 117 -2.26 10.03 -5.78
C THR A 117 -3.57 10.43 -5.10
N PHE A 118 -3.78 9.95 -3.89
CA PHE A 118 -4.97 10.27 -3.08
C PHE A 118 -4.80 11.56 -2.28
N PRO A 119 -5.92 12.15 -1.80
CA PRO A 119 -5.86 13.28 -0.88
C PRO A 119 -5.06 12.92 0.39
N PRO A 120 -4.39 13.90 1.02
CA PRO A 120 -3.50 13.66 2.14
C PRO A 120 -4.20 12.93 3.30
N GLY A 121 -3.45 12.05 3.97
CA GLY A 121 -3.81 11.43 5.23
C GLY A 121 -2.95 11.98 6.36
N GLY A 122 -3.51 12.09 7.56
CA GLY A 122 -2.79 12.49 8.76
C GLY A 122 -2.50 11.31 9.67
N VAL A 123 -1.35 11.34 10.33
CA VAL A 123 -0.95 10.34 11.32
C VAL A 123 -1.10 10.94 12.72
N PRO A 124 -1.86 10.31 13.63
CA PRO A 124 -1.97 10.84 14.98
C PRO A 124 -0.64 10.67 15.73
N GLY A 125 -0.45 11.43 16.81
CA GLY A 125 0.77 11.34 17.59
C GLY A 125 0.56 11.23 19.10
N GLY A 126 1.61 10.76 19.77
CA GLY A 126 1.59 10.46 21.20
C GLY A 126 2.11 9.07 21.48
N THR A 127 2.77 8.88 22.63
CA THR A 127 3.46 7.63 22.97
C THR A 127 2.59 6.38 22.86
N PHE A 128 1.32 6.44 23.28
CA PHE A 128 0.37 5.32 23.19
C PHE A 128 -0.14 5.06 21.76
N LEU A 129 0.06 6.01 20.85
CA LEU A 129 -0.34 5.93 19.44
C LEU A 129 0.78 5.37 18.54
N ARG A 130 1.97 5.13 19.06
CA ARG A 130 3.04 4.48 18.28
C ARG A 130 2.77 2.98 18.12
N GLY A 131 3.45 2.36 17.14
CA GLY A 131 3.38 0.93 16.83
C GLY A 131 2.68 0.61 15.51
N ASP A 132 2.31 -0.65 15.35
CA ASP A 132 1.79 -1.19 14.09
C ASP A 132 0.29 -0.98 13.94
N TYR A 133 -0.09 -0.50 12.76
CA TYR A 133 -1.47 -0.34 12.33
C TYR A 133 -1.70 -1.21 11.09
N PRO A 134 -2.27 -2.42 11.26
CA PRO A 134 -2.68 -3.23 10.13
C PRO A 134 -3.70 -2.47 9.28
N ALA A 135 -3.39 -2.34 8.00
CA ALA A 135 -4.21 -1.69 7.01
C ALA A 135 -4.65 -2.67 5.92
N LYS A 136 -5.82 -2.42 5.35
CA LYS A 136 -6.35 -3.15 4.20
C LYS A 136 -6.81 -2.16 3.16
N SER A 137 -6.28 -2.32 1.96
CA SER A 137 -6.69 -1.62 0.75
C SER A 137 -7.61 -2.52 -0.06
N THR A 138 -8.74 -1.97 -0.52
CA THR A 138 -9.75 -2.69 -1.29
C THR A 138 -10.13 -1.84 -2.49
N ILE A 139 -9.93 -2.36 -3.69
CA ILE A 139 -10.31 -1.72 -4.94
C ILE A 139 -11.65 -2.29 -5.38
N LYS A 140 -12.59 -1.40 -5.71
CA LYS A 140 -13.92 -1.76 -6.18
C LYS A 140 -14.19 -1.17 -7.56
N GLU A 141 -14.86 -1.93 -8.42
CA GLU A 141 -15.37 -1.49 -9.72
C GLU A 141 -16.89 -1.42 -9.63
N ASN A 142 -17.49 -0.25 -9.91
CA ASN A 142 -18.95 -0.05 -9.78
C ASN A 142 -19.52 -0.51 -8.41
N GLY A 143 -18.72 -0.39 -7.34
CA GLY A 143 -19.10 -0.80 -5.98
C GLY A 143 -18.77 -2.26 -5.62
N GLU A 144 -18.43 -3.11 -6.59
CA GLU A 144 -18.06 -4.51 -6.34
C GLU A 144 -16.57 -4.67 -6.12
N THR A 145 -16.17 -5.45 -5.11
CA THR A 145 -14.75 -5.67 -4.82
C THR A 145 -14.10 -6.52 -5.89
N ILE A 146 -13.08 -5.97 -6.56
CA ILE A 146 -12.31 -6.69 -7.57
C ILE A 146 -10.94 -7.13 -7.06
N TRP A 147 -10.37 -6.44 -6.07
CA TRP A 147 -9.05 -6.76 -5.54
C TRP A 147 -8.88 -6.17 -4.14
N SER A 148 -8.10 -6.83 -3.28
CA SER A 148 -7.74 -6.28 -1.97
C SER A 148 -6.42 -6.86 -1.49
N TYR A 149 -5.64 -6.05 -0.81
CA TYR A 149 -4.35 -6.44 -0.25
C TYR A 149 -4.15 -5.82 1.13
N LYS A 150 -3.28 -6.44 1.92
CA LYS A 150 -2.94 -6.02 3.28
C LYS A 150 -1.61 -5.30 3.30
N TRP A 151 -1.47 -4.35 4.20
CA TRP A 151 -0.22 -3.67 4.47
C TRP A 151 -0.14 -3.19 5.91
N THR A 152 1.03 -2.76 6.33
CA THR A 152 1.25 -2.23 7.67
C THR A 152 1.66 -0.76 7.58
N LEU A 153 0.98 0.07 8.37
CA LEU A 153 1.42 1.41 8.68
C LEU A 153 2.00 1.41 10.10
N GLN A 154 3.29 1.63 10.27
CA GLN A 154 3.90 1.73 11.58
C GLN A 154 4.15 3.19 11.93
N ILE A 155 3.63 3.62 13.08
CA ILE A 155 3.85 4.96 13.62
C ILE A 155 5.08 4.93 14.54
N SER A 156 6.08 5.72 14.16
CA SER A 156 7.36 5.89 14.89
C SER A 156 7.43 7.25 15.60
N LYS A 157 8.53 7.52 16.31
CA LYS A 157 8.68 8.82 17.01
C LYS A 157 8.84 9.95 15.98
N LYS A 158 8.47 11.17 16.37
CA LYS A 158 8.48 12.35 15.48
C LYS A 158 9.81 12.59 14.75
N HIS A 159 10.93 12.25 15.37
CA HIS A 159 12.27 12.51 14.85
C HIS A 159 12.91 11.29 14.17
N ASP A 160 12.20 10.17 14.11
CA ASP A 160 12.70 8.98 13.41
C ASP A 160 12.65 9.23 11.90
N THR A 161 13.61 8.69 11.15
CA THR A 161 13.59 8.79 9.69
C THR A 161 12.52 7.83 9.14
N PRO A 162 11.62 8.30 8.26
CA PRO A 162 10.66 7.42 7.60
C PRO A 162 11.36 6.37 6.75
N ALA A 163 10.79 5.17 6.67
CA ALA A 163 11.41 4.05 5.96
C ALA A 163 10.38 3.05 5.43
N VAL A 164 10.79 2.27 4.43
CA VAL A 164 10.12 1.02 4.10
C VAL A 164 10.62 -0.06 5.06
N GLY A 165 9.72 -0.85 5.62
CA GLY A 165 10.03 -1.95 6.54
C GLY A 165 9.73 -3.32 5.93
N GLY A 166 9.65 -4.34 6.79
CA GLY A 166 9.18 -5.67 6.39
C GLY A 166 10.22 -6.58 5.75
N PHE A 167 11.52 -6.27 5.90
CA PHE A 167 12.62 -7.12 5.42
C PHE A 167 12.95 -8.30 6.34
N ASP A 168 12.36 -8.31 7.54
CA ASP A 168 12.49 -9.36 8.55
C ASP A 168 11.97 -10.71 8.06
#